data_AF-A0A918WLD0-F1
#
_entry.id   AF-A0A918WLD0-F1
#
_cell.length_a   1.000
_cell.length_b   1.000
_cell.length_c   1.000
_cell.angle_alpha   90.00
_cell.angle_beta   90.00
_cell.angle_gamma   90.00
#
_symmetry.space_group_name_H-M   'P 1'
#
loop_
_entity.id
_entity.type
_entity.pdbx_description
1 polymer ?
#
loop_
_entity_poly.entity_id
_entity_poly.type
_entity_poly.pdbx_seq_one_letter_code
_entity_poly.pdbx_strand_id
1 'polypeptide(L)'
;MILVGALQLQAETRSLEIQSIVHDPLRRAAELYVTNDKSKVVPLALRPRELSAAQKVQIVDGFLRLYTTEHVDPEAPTANLGAAVRVADSIERALVVFFPAEEEGKFKGLVIDDSPGEFAYGESRFVNATAAEIGVMIGEHKLAAKPGQVKAIPAVRQLDDFNMAQTDFHFRLKSDDAWNVFSQRRLKFVESQRRIFVASVSKRASAPAISTIVDMKPVVIPKK
;
A
#
# COMPACT_ATOMS: atom_id res chain seq x y z
N MET A 1 6.05 51.81 -15.79
CA MET A 1 4.91 50.89 -16.01
C MET A 1 5.49 49.50 -16.19
N ILE A 2 5.56 48.69 -15.12
CA ILE A 2 6.14 47.35 -15.15
C ILE A 2 4.96 46.37 -15.13
N LEU A 3 4.76 45.65 -16.24
CA LEU A 3 3.84 44.52 -16.30
C LEU A 3 4.43 43.39 -15.45
N VAL A 4 3.88 43.17 -14.26
CA VAL A 4 4.11 41.94 -13.49
C VAL A 4 3.16 40.90 -14.07
N GLY A 5 3.66 40.10 -15.03
CA GLY A 5 2.95 38.92 -15.50
C GLY A 5 2.87 37.90 -14.36
N ALA A 6 1.65 37.60 -13.92
CA ALA A 6 1.41 36.48 -13.02
C ALA A 6 1.82 35.18 -13.74
N LEU A 7 2.93 34.58 -13.32
CA LEU A 7 3.22 33.19 -13.63
C LEU A 7 2.15 32.34 -12.93
N GLN A 8 1.12 31.95 -13.66
CA GLN A 8 0.30 30.80 -13.29
C GLN A 8 1.19 29.57 -13.43
N LEU A 9 1.75 29.12 -12.31
CA LEU A 9 2.35 27.79 -12.21
C LEU A 9 1.27 26.77 -12.58
N GLN A 10 1.37 26.19 -13.77
CA GLN A 10 0.58 25.03 -14.12
C GLN A 10 1.01 23.89 -13.20
N ALA A 11 0.04 23.26 -12.54
CA ALA A 11 0.30 22.09 -11.71
C ALA A 11 0.99 21.01 -12.56
N GLU A 12 2.05 20.40 -12.03
CA GLU A 12 2.73 19.33 -12.74
C GLU A 12 1.87 18.07 -12.67
N THR A 13 1.55 17.50 -13.83
CA THR A 13 0.73 16.30 -13.90
C THR A 13 1.42 15.18 -14.65
N ARG A 14 1.30 13.96 -14.12
CA ARG A 14 1.77 12.74 -14.80
C ARG A 14 0.78 11.60 -14.62
N SER A 15 0.79 10.66 -15.56
CA SER A 15 0.03 9.42 -15.43
C SER A 15 0.83 8.38 -14.64
N LEU A 16 0.16 7.61 -13.80
CA LEU A 16 0.72 6.47 -13.09
C LEU A 16 -0.25 5.29 -13.16
N GLU A 17 0.26 4.08 -13.37
CA GLU A 17 -0.55 2.87 -13.19
C GLU A 17 -0.50 2.46 -11.72
N ILE A 18 -1.68 2.30 -11.10
CA ILE A 18 -1.80 1.86 -9.72
C ILE A 18 -2.62 0.59 -9.58
N GLN A 19 -2.20 -0.27 -8.65
CA GLN A 19 -3.09 -1.20 -7.95
C GLN A 19 -3.31 -0.68 -6.54
N SER A 20 -4.45 -1.03 -5.94
CA SER A 20 -4.82 -0.49 -4.64
C SER A 20 -5.59 -1.47 -3.78
N ILE A 21 -5.53 -1.27 -2.47
CA ILE A 21 -6.33 -2.01 -1.50
C ILE A 21 -6.63 -1.14 -0.29
N VAL A 22 -7.82 -1.30 0.28
CA VAL A 22 -8.19 -0.72 1.57
C VAL A 22 -7.98 -1.75 2.67
N HIS A 23 -7.06 -1.44 3.58
CA HIS A 23 -6.84 -2.16 4.83
C HIS A 23 -7.68 -1.53 5.95
N ASP A 24 -9.00 -1.59 5.80
CA ASP A 24 -9.98 -1.19 6.81
C ASP A 24 -10.94 -2.36 7.08
N PRO A 25 -10.90 -2.98 8.28
CA PRO A 25 -11.79 -4.09 8.59
C PRO A 25 -13.28 -3.70 8.63
N LEU A 26 -13.60 -2.42 8.85
CA LEU A 26 -14.96 -1.86 8.94
C LEU A 26 -15.48 -1.35 7.59
N ARG A 27 -14.61 -0.78 6.74
CA ARG A 27 -14.98 -0.17 5.44
C ARG A 27 -14.23 -0.82 4.28
N ARG A 28 -14.44 -2.11 4.09
CA ARG A 28 -13.70 -2.92 3.08
C ARG A 28 -14.01 -2.56 1.63
N ALA A 29 -15.11 -1.84 1.39
CA ALA A 29 -15.55 -1.37 0.08
C ALA A 29 -15.81 0.14 0.14
N ALA A 30 -14.82 0.90 0.62
CA ALA A 30 -14.92 2.36 0.64
C ALA A 30 -15.13 2.88 -0.79
N GLU A 31 -16.14 3.74 -0.98
CA GLU A 31 -16.36 4.44 -2.23
C GLU A 31 -15.38 5.62 -2.30
N LEU A 32 -14.27 5.39 -3.00
CA LEU A 32 -13.23 6.38 -3.24
C LEU A 32 -13.10 6.66 -4.72
N TYR A 33 -12.71 7.88 -5.05
CA TYR A 33 -12.61 8.35 -6.42
C TYR A 33 -11.21 8.94 -6.67
N VAL A 34 -10.74 8.84 -7.90
CA VAL A 34 -9.45 9.34 -8.36
C VAL A 34 -9.63 10.06 -9.68
N THR A 35 -8.72 10.99 -9.99
CA THR A 35 -8.64 11.53 -11.34
C THR A 35 -7.87 10.54 -12.23
N ASN A 36 -8.44 10.13 -13.36
CA ASN A 36 -7.76 9.26 -14.33
C ASN A 36 -6.80 10.04 -15.26
N ASP A 37 -6.11 9.32 -16.13
CA ASP A 37 -5.20 9.87 -17.15
C ASP A 37 -5.88 10.80 -18.19
N LYS A 38 -7.21 10.83 -18.21
CA LYS A 38 -8.04 11.72 -19.04
C LYS A 38 -8.64 12.89 -18.25
N SER A 39 -8.10 13.18 -17.06
CA SER A 39 -8.57 14.25 -16.16
C SER A 39 -10.04 14.12 -15.75
N LYS A 40 -10.59 12.91 -15.74
CA LYS A 40 -11.95 12.63 -15.24
C LYS A 40 -11.89 12.00 -13.86
N VAL A 41 -12.75 12.45 -12.96
CA VAL A 41 -12.96 11.78 -11.67
C VAL A 41 -13.72 10.49 -11.93
N VAL A 42 -13.16 9.37 -11.49
CA VAL A 42 -13.70 8.03 -11.67
C VAL A 42 -13.59 7.22 -10.38
N PRO A 43 -14.43 6.21 -10.16
CA PRO A 43 -14.28 5.31 -9.03
C PRO A 43 -12.91 4.64 -9.02
N LEU A 44 -12.32 4.53 -7.84
CA LEU A 44 -11.21 3.64 -7.59
C LEU A 44 -11.80 2.24 -7.39
N ALA A 45 -11.49 1.31 -8.30
CA ALA A 45 -12.10 -0.02 -8.36
C ALA A 45 -11.61 -0.98 -7.25
N LEU A 46 -11.79 -0.58 -5.99
CA LEU A 46 -11.37 -1.29 -4.80
C LEU A 46 -12.10 -2.62 -4.66
N ARG A 47 -11.37 -3.65 -4.19
CA ARG A 47 -11.92 -4.97 -3.92
C ARG A 47 -11.74 -5.31 -2.43
N PRO A 48 -12.75 -5.91 -1.79
CA PRO A 48 -12.59 -6.36 -0.41
C PRO A 48 -11.47 -7.40 -0.31
N ARG A 49 -10.42 -7.09 0.48
CA ARG A 49 -9.30 -8.01 0.80
C ARG A 49 -8.41 -8.42 -0.39
N GLU A 50 -8.59 -7.82 -1.56
CA GLU A 50 -7.83 -8.10 -2.75
C GLU A 50 -7.30 -6.81 -3.35
N LEU A 51 -6.23 -6.91 -4.14
CA LEU A 51 -5.78 -5.79 -4.96
C LEU A 51 -6.82 -5.47 -6.02
N SER A 52 -7.04 -4.18 -6.27
CA SER A 52 -7.81 -3.71 -7.41
C SER A 52 -7.19 -4.19 -8.72
N ALA A 53 -7.96 -4.12 -9.80
CA ALA A 53 -7.35 -4.11 -11.12
C ALA A 53 -6.39 -2.92 -11.25
N ALA A 54 -5.40 -3.04 -12.13
CA ALA A 54 -4.53 -1.93 -12.47
C ALA A 54 -5.35 -0.81 -13.12
N GLN A 55 -5.14 0.43 -12.68
CA GLN A 55 -5.86 1.61 -13.13
C GLN A 55 -4.89 2.75 -13.35
N LYS A 56 -5.01 3.45 -14.49
CA LYS A 56 -4.25 4.67 -14.74
C LYS A 56 -4.89 5.85 -14.03
N VAL A 57 -4.08 6.55 -13.25
CA VAL A 57 -4.47 7.71 -12.46
C VAL A 57 -3.54 8.88 -12.73
N GLN A 58 -4.03 10.08 -12.47
CA GLN A 58 -3.26 11.30 -12.54
C GLN A 58 -2.62 11.58 -11.17
N ILE A 59 -1.32 11.83 -11.19
CA ILE A 59 -0.56 12.38 -10.07
C ILE A 59 -0.43 13.87 -10.34
N VAL A 60 -0.81 14.69 -9.37
CA VAL A 60 -0.78 16.16 -9.48
C VAL A 60 0.12 16.70 -8.38
N ASP A 61 1.16 17.43 -8.77
CA ASP A 61 2.20 17.98 -7.88
C ASP A 61 2.87 16.91 -7.00
N GLY A 62 3.06 15.70 -7.55
CA GLY A 62 3.62 14.56 -6.81
C GLY A 62 2.65 13.87 -5.85
N PHE A 63 1.34 14.17 -5.91
CA PHE A 63 0.32 13.52 -5.07
C PHE A 63 -0.72 12.75 -5.88
N LEU A 64 -0.99 11.52 -5.44
CA LEU A 64 -2.24 10.84 -5.73
C LEU A 64 -3.32 11.41 -4.80
N ARG A 65 -4.33 12.05 -5.38
CA ARG A 65 -5.48 12.60 -4.64
C ARG A 65 -6.66 11.64 -4.73
N LEU A 66 -7.21 11.29 -3.57
CA LEU A 66 -8.43 10.52 -3.42
C LEU A 66 -9.57 11.44 -3.01
N TYR A 67 -10.74 11.26 -3.61
CA TYR A 67 -11.95 11.99 -3.27
C TYR A 67 -13.00 11.04 -2.69
N THR A 68 -13.89 11.58 -1.86
CA THR A 68 -15.02 10.85 -1.26
C THR A 68 -16.30 10.91 -2.10
N THR A 69 -16.26 11.59 -3.24
CA THR A 69 -17.37 11.71 -4.21
C THR A 69 -16.82 11.87 -5.63
N GLU A 70 -17.61 11.47 -6.63
CA GLU A 70 -17.33 11.70 -8.05
C GLU A 70 -17.47 13.17 -8.46
N HIS A 71 -18.26 13.94 -7.72
CA HIS A 71 -18.54 15.35 -8.00
C HIS A 71 -17.59 16.24 -7.19
N VAL A 72 -16.41 16.51 -7.76
CA VAL A 72 -15.41 17.42 -7.16
C VAL A 72 -15.68 18.84 -7.65
N ASP A 73 -15.92 19.75 -6.72
CA ASP A 73 -16.01 21.18 -7.01
C ASP A 73 -14.63 21.70 -7.45
N PRO A 74 -14.49 22.24 -8.68
CA PRO A 74 -13.22 22.78 -9.15
C PRO A 74 -12.76 24.03 -8.39
N GLU A 75 -13.67 24.79 -7.76
CA GLU A 75 -13.34 25.98 -6.97
C GLU A 75 -12.92 25.61 -5.53
N ALA A 76 -13.37 24.44 -5.04
CA ALA A 76 -13.07 23.93 -3.70
C ALA A 76 -12.71 22.42 -3.71
N PRO A 77 -11.69 21.98 -4.47
CA PRO A 77 -11.40 20.55 -4.68
C PRO A 77 -10.96 19.82 -3.40
N THR A 78 -10.52 20.57 -2.39
CA THR A 78 -10.12 20.03 -1.09
C THR A 78 -11.28 19.66 -0.18
N ALA A 79 -12.49 20.19 -0.43
CA ALA A 79 -13.67 19.92 0.42
C ALA A 79 -14.00 18.43 0.49
N ASN A 80 -13.83 17.73 -0.63
CA ASN A 80 -14.12 16.30 -0.77
C ASN A 80 -12.87 15.41 -0.77
N LEU A 81 -11.71 15.95 -0.39
CA LEU A 81 -10.45 15.21 -0.40
C LEU A 81 -10.46 14.15 0.71
N GLY A 82 -10.51 12.88 0.33
CA GLY A 82 -10.42 11.73 1.24
C GLY A 82 -8.99 11.40 1.66
N ALA A 83 -8.01 11.61 0.76
CA ALA A 83 -6.59 11.48 1.05
C ALA A 83 -5.72 12.19 0.02
N ALA A 84 -4.51 12.56 0.41
CA ALA A 84 -3.43 12.94 -0.49
C ALA A 84 -2.20 12.09 -0.17
N VAL A 85 -1.75 11.30 -1.14
CA VAL A 85 -0.65 10.34 -0.97
C VAL A 85 0.52 10.77 -1.82
N ARG A 86 1.66 11.03 -1.20
CA ARG A 86 2.87 11.42 -1.93
C ARG A 86 3.42 10.24 -2.72
N VAL A 87 3.72 10.47 -4.00
CA VAL A 87 4.32 9.49 -4.90
C VAL A 87 5.63 10.06 -5.43
N ALA A 88 6.74 9.35 -5.25
CA ALA A 88 8.02 9.75 -5.80
C ALA A 88 8.01 9.68 -7.34
N ASP A 89 8.69 10.61 -8.00
CA ASP A 89 8.70 10.70 -9.47
C ASP A 89 9.37 9.51 -10.16
N SER A 90 10.26 8.82 -9.44
CA SER A 90 10.90 7.59 -9.91
C SER A 90 9.95 6.39 -10.02
N ILE A 91 8.75 6.46 -9.42
CA ILE A 91 7.80 5.34 -9.42
C ILE A 91 6.98 5.38 -10.70
N GLU A 92 7.13 4.33 -11.52
CA GLU A 92 6.41 4.15 -12.78
C GLU A 92 5.13 3.32 -12.64
N ARG A 93 5.10 2.41 -11.66
CA ARG A 93 3.96 1.58 -11.29
C ARG A 93 3.89 1.49 -9.77
N ALA A 94 2.71 1.66 -9.20
CA ALA A 94 2.58 1.68 -7.74
C ALA A 94 1.51 0.72 -7.23
N LEU A 95 1.77 0.16 -6.06
CA LEU A 95 0.76 -0.44 -5.22
C LEU A 95 0.50 0.47 -4.04
N VAL A 96 -0.76 0.86 -3.86
CA VAL A 96 -1.16 1.78 -2.79
C VAL A 96 -2.01 1.05 -1.76
N VAL A 97 -1.53 1.01 -0.52
CA VAL A 97 -2.28 0.45 0.61
C VAL A 97 -2.90 1.61 1.39
N PHE A 98 -4.23 1.65 1.45
CA PHE A 98 -4.99 2.66 2.17
C PHE A 98 -5.37 2.17 3.56
N PHE A 99 -5.19 3.03 4.55
CA PHE A 99 -5.54 2.81 5.95
C PHE A 99 -6.54 3.87 6.40
N PRO A 100 -7.48 3.55 7.30
CA PRO A 100 -8.34 4.57 7.88
C PRO A 100 -7.50 5.61 8.63
N ALA A 101 -7.82 6.89 8.45
CA ALA A 101 -7.26 7.96 9.25
C ALA A 101 -8.05 8.12 10.57
N GLU A 102 -7.61 9.06 11.41
CA GLU A 102 -8.32 9.40 12.65
C GLU A 102 -9.65 10.10 12.35
N GLU A 103 -9.65 10.98 11.36
CA GLU A 103 -10.84 11.66 10.87
C GLU A 103 -11.71 10.67 10.06
N GLU A 104 -13.01 10.68 10.35
CA GLU A 104 -13.98 9.80 9.71
C GLU A 104 -14.04 10.06 8.19
N GLY A 105 -13.99 8.99 7.40
CA GLY A 105 -14.05 9.07 5.94
C GLY A 105 -12.73 9.49 5.29
N LYS A 106 -11.69 9.80 6.06
CA LYS A 106 -10.35 10.08 5.56
C LYS A 106 -9.47 8.85 5.60
N PHE A 107 -8.48 8.82 4.70
CA PHE A 107 -7.53 7.73 4.57
C PHE A 107 -6.09 8.25 4.58
N LYS A 108 -5.18 7.40 5.06
CA LYS A 108 -3.74 7.52 4.84
C LYS A 108 -3.34 6.49 3.80
N GLY A 109 -2.44 6.85 2.89
CA GLY A 109 -1.93 5.92 1.89
C GLY A 109 -0.45 5.65 2.09
N LEU A 110 -0.05 4.44 1.74
CA LEU A 110 1.34 4.03 1.67
C LEU A 110 1.63 3.49 0.27
N VAL A 111 2.69 4.00 -0.35
CA VAL A 111 3.07 3.68 -1.72
C VAL A 111 4.20 2.66 -1.69
N ILE A 112 4.04 1.60 -2.47
CA ILE A 112 5.06 0.60 -2.76
C ILE A 112 5.33 0.67 -4.26
N ASP A 113 6.60 0.72 -4.65
CA ASP A 113 6.97 0.59 -6.06
C ASP A 113 6.65 -0.84 -6.53
N ASP A 114 5.78 -0.93 -7.53
CA ASP A 114 5.26 -2.17 -8.10
C ASP A 114 6.00 -2.61 -9.36
N SER A 115 7.07 -1.90 -9.70
CA SER A 115 7.88 -2.20 -10.88
C SER A 115 8.53 -3.58 -10.73
N PRO A 116 8.60 -4.43 -11.79
CA PRO A 116 9.16 -5.77 -11.68
C PRO A 116 10.60 -5.83 -11.17
N GLY A 117 11.40 -4.77 -11.40
CA GLY A 117 12.77 -4.66 -10.91
C GLY A 117 12.86 -4.29 -9.42
N GLU A 118 11.82 -3.64 -8.88
CA GLU A 118 11.77 -3.27 -7.47
C GLU A 118 11.08 -4.36 -6.67
N PHE A 119 9.89 -4.83 -7.05
CA PHE A 119 9.09 -5.82 -6.31
C PHE A 119 8.74 -7.05 -7.16
N ALA A 120 9.72 -7.94 -7.30
CA ALA A 120 9.58 -9.15 -8.10
C ALA A 120 8.63 -10.20 -7.48
N TYR A 121 8.09 -11.09 -8.32
CA TYR A 121 7.39 -12.28 -7.84
C TYR A 121 8.34 -13.22 -7.08
N GLY A 122 7.83 -13.90 -6.05
CA GLY A 122 8.62 -14.66 -5.09
C GLY A 122 9.08 -13.83 -3.88
N GLU A 123 9.08 -12.50 -3.98
CA GLU A 123 9.43 -11.61 -2.88
C GLU A 123 8.25 -11.28 -1.97
N SER A 124 8.55 -10.60 -0.87
CA SER A 124 7.54 -10.00 -0.02
C SER A 124 7.85 -8.55 0.34
N ARG A 125 6.81 -7.83 0.76
CA ARG A 125 6.91 -6.54 1.44
C ARG A 125 6.33 -6.65 2.83
N PHE A 126 6.97 -6.00 3.77
CA PHE A 126 6.46 -5.85 5.13
C PHE A 126 6.16 -4.39 5.40
N VAL A 127 4.91 -4.09 5.75
CA VAL A 127 4.39 -2.76 6.06
C VAL A 127 4.09 -2.70 7.54
N ASN A 128 4.81 -1.83 8.27
CA ASN A 128 4.50 -1.55 9.66
C ASN A 128 3.55 -0.34 9.76
N ALA A 129 2.24 -0.60 9.84
CA ALA A 129 1.22 0.42 10.09
C ALA A 129 0.90 0.58 11.59
N THR A 130 1.77 0.13 12.49
CA THR A 130 1.62 0.28 13.94
C THR A 130 2.46 1.45 14.47
N ALA A 131 2.22 1.86 15.71
CA ALA A 131 3.05 2.83 16.42
C ALA A 131 4.28 2.20 17.12
N ALA A 132 4.39 0.87 17.10
CA ALA A 132 5.50 0.13 17.70
C ALA A 132 6.51 -0.29 16.62
N GLU A 133 7.72 -0.65 17.04
CA GLU A 133 8.65 -1.34 16.15
C GLU A 133 8.21 -2.80 16.01
N ILE A 134 8.19 -3.30 14.77
CA ILE A 134 7.78 -4.66 14.46
C ILE A 134 8.96 -5.40 13.81
N GLY A 135 9.29 -6.54 14.41
CA GLY A 135 10.25 -7.50 13.90
C GLY A 135 9.53 -8.55 13.06
N VAL A 136 10.14 -8.95 11.96
CA VAL A 136 9.66 -10.01 11.09
C VAL A 136 10.79 -10.99 10.82
N MET A 137 10.49 -12.27 11.02
CA MET A 137 11.37 -13.38 10.70
C MET A 137 10.68 -14.25 9.66
N ILE A 138 11.28 -14.44 8.49
CA ILE A 138 10.73 -15.26 7.40
C ILE A 138 11.85 -16.14 6.84
N GLY A 139 11.83 -17.43 7.12
CA GLY A 139 12.93 -18.33 6.75
C GLY A 139 14.26 -17.80 7.29
N GLU A 140 15.20 -17.51 6.39
CA GLU A 140 16.50 -16.94 6.71
C GLU A 140 16.50 -15.43 7.01
N HIS A 141 15.42 -14.71 6.65
CA HIS A 141 15.37 -13.24 6.75
C HIS A 141 14.94 -12.79 8.14
N LYS A 142 15.67 -11.84 8.74
CA LYS A 142 15.32 -11.19 10.01
C LYS A 142 15.44 -9.69 9.86
N LEU A 143 14.33 -8.97 10.03
CA LEU A 143 14.24 -7.54 9.78
C LEU A 143 13.41 -6.87 10.87
N ALA A 144 13.72 -5.61 11.18
CA ALA A 144 12.89 -4.74 11.99
C ALA A 144 12.44 -3.54 11.16
N ALA A 145 11.18 -3.14 11.33
CA ALA A 145 10.59 -1.98 10.68
C ALA A 145 10.07 -1.01 11.73
N LYS A 146 10.47 0.26 11.60
CA LYS A 146 9.93 1.37 12.41
C LYS A 146 8.47 1.67 12.02
N PRO A 147 7.71 2.39 12.86
CA PRO A 147 6.38 2.87 12.51
C PRO A 147 6.35 3.57 11.14
N GLY A 148 5.39 3.18 10.30
CA GLY A 148 5.21 3.70 8.94
C GLY A 148 6.20 3.18 7.90
N GLN A 149 7.16 2.33 8.27
CA GLN A 149 8.18 1.84 7.34
C GLN A 149 7.69 0.65 6.51
N VAL A 150 8.12 0.64 5.24
CA VAL A 150 8.07 -0.54 4.37
C VAL A 150 9.46 -1.17 4.30
N LYS A 151 9.53 -2.50 4.42
CA LYS A 151 10.74 -3.28 4.19
C LYS A 151 10.55 -4.24 3.03
N ALA A 152 11.54 -4.29 2.15
CA ALA A 152 11.68 -5.38 1.18
C ALA A 152 12.16 -6.64 1.90
N ILE A 153 11.54 -7.77 1.56
CA ILE A 153 11.97 -9.10 1.98
C ILE A 153 12.27 -9.86 0.70
N PRO A 154 13.54 -10.19 0.44
CA PRO A 154 13.92 -10.97 -0.74
C PRO A 154 13.21 -12.32 -0.79
N ALA A 155 13.31 -13.00 -1.93
CA ALA A 155 12.81 -14.36 -2.06
C ALA A 155 13.42 -15.28 -1.00
N VAL A 156 12.57 -16.03 -0.31
CA VAL A 156 12.95 -16.99 0.74
C VAL A 156 13.57 -18.22 0.07
N ARG A 157 14.77 -18.60 0.49
CA ARG A 157 15.53 -19.73 -0.08
C ARG A 157 15.58 -20.93 0.84
N GLN A 158 15.47 -20.75 2.16
CA GLN A 158 15.42 -21.85 3.11
C GLN A 158 13.99 -22.35 3.28
N LEU A 159 13.59 -23.25 2.38
CA LEU A 159 12.27 -23.87 2.35
C LEU A 159 12.36 -25.37 2.67
N ASP A 160 11.28 -25.92 3.22
CA ASP A 160 11.10 -27.37 3.32
C ASP A 160 10.66 -28.00 1.98
N ASP A 161 10.50 -29.33 1.97
CA ASP A 161 10.07 -30.11 0.79
C ASP A 161 8.69 -29.69 0.22
N PHE A 162 7.91 -28.92 0.97
CA PHE A 162 6.60 -28.41 0.57
C PHE A 162 6.64 -26.93 0.15
N ASN A 163 7.85 -26.37 -0.01
CA ASN A 163 8.11 -24.97 -0.25
C ASN A 163 7.60 -24.06 0.88
N MET A 164 7.67 -24.49 2.14
CA MET A 164 7.23 -23.68 3.28
C MET A 164 8.40 -23.19 4.14
N ALA A 165 8.20 -22.02 4.76
CA ALA A 165 9.10 -21.47 5.78
C ALA A 165 8.32 -21.03 7.03
N GLN A 166 9.00 -21.06 8.18
CA GLN A 166 8.50 -20.42 9.39
C GLN A 166 8.47 -18.89 9.19
N THR A 167 7.39 -18.26 9.64
CA THR A 167 7.17 -16.82 9.57
C THR A 167 6.66 -16.33 10.92
N ASP A 168 7.52 -15.62 11.65
CA ASP A 168 7.24 -15.08 12.97
C ASP A 168 7.20 -13.56 12.94
N PHE A 169 6.26 -12.98 13.68
CA PHE A 169 6.12 -11.54 13.83
C PHE A 169 6.21 -11.18 15.30
N HIS A 170 7.07 -10.21 15.58
CA HIS A 170 7.44 -9.77 16.91
C HIS A 170 7.15 -8.28 17.07
N PHE A 171 6.79 -7.83 18.26
CA PHE A 171 6.69 -6.42 18.58
C PHE A 171 7.53 -6.11 19.81
N ARG A 172 8.02 -4.86 19.88
CA ARG A 172 8.72 -4.34 21.04
C ARG A 172 8.00 -3.09 21.54
N LEU A 173 7.60 -3.09 22.81
CA LEU A 173 7.04 -1.91 23.46
C LEU A 173 8.20 -1.02 23.93
N LYS A 174 8.09 0.31 23.86
CA LYS A 174 9.17 1.19 24.33
C LYS A 174 9.54 1.00 25.80
N SER A 175 8.60 0.49 26.60
CA SER A 175 8.77 0.22 28.03
C SER A 175 9.44 -1.13 28.32
N ASP A 176 9.57 -2.00 27.33
CA ASP A 176 10.08 -3.36 27.48
C ASP A 176 11.12 -3.62 26.38
N ASP A 177 12.38 -3.85 26.75
CA ASP A 177 13.44 -4.11 25.76
C ASP A 177 13.37 -5.55 25.19
N ALA A 178 12.32 -6.31 25.52
CA ALA A 178 12.08 -7.65 24.99
C ALA A 178 11.23 -7.66 23.71
N TRP A 179 11.59 -8.56 22.79
CA TRP A 179 10.78 -8.89 21.62
C TRP A 179 9.71 -9.91 21.98
N ASN A 180 8.45 -9.51 21.83
CA ASN A 180 7.30 -10.36 22.11
C ASN A 180 6.69 -10.89 20.81
N VAL A 181 6.52 -12.20 20.70
CA VAL A 181 5.87 -12.83 19.53
C VAL A 181 4.37 -12.57 19.59
N PHE A 182 3.77 -12.12 18.49
CA PHE A 182 2.32 -11.94 18.41
C PHE A 182 1.66 -12.74 17.29
N SER A 183 2.43 -13.24 16.32
CA SER A 183 1.91 -14.16 15.32
C SER A 183 3.01 -15.09 14.83
N GLN A 184 2.68 -16.37 14.72
CA GLN A 184 3.56 -17.41 14.16
C GLN A 184 2.78 -18.21 13.13
N ARG A 185 3.35 -18.41 11.95
CA ARG A 185 2.72 -19.14 10.85
C ARG A 185 3.78 -19.88 10.05
N ARG A 186 3.40 -21.01 9.47
CA ARG A 186 4.19 -21.64 8.40
C ARG A 186 3.53 -21.28 7.07
N LEU A 187 4.27 -20.59 6.21
CA LEU A 187 3.74 -20.08 4.94
C LEU A 187 4.44 -20.75 3.77
N LYS A 188 3.67 -21.07 2.72
CA LYS A 188 4.22 -21.54 1.45
C LYS A 188 4.79 -20.35 0.67
N PHE A 189 5.98 -20.47 0.10
CA PHE A 189 6.62 -19.47 -0.75
C PHE A 189 6.84 -20.07 -2.14
N VAL A 190 6.32 -19.41 -3.17
CA VAL A 190 6.43 -19.86 -4.56
C VAL A 190 6.67 -18.65 -5.45
N GLU A 191 7.41 -18.85 -6.55
CA GLU A 191 7.79 -17.78 -7.48
C GLU A 191 6.61 -17.19 -8.28
N SER A 192 5.44 -17.83 -8.24
CA SER A 192 4.23 -17.30 -8.86
C SER A 192 3.47 -16.30 -7.98
N GLN A 193 3.97 -16.05 -6.77
CA GLN A 193 3.29 -15.22 -5.76
C GLN A 193 4.25 -14.21 -5.17
N ARG A 194 3.76 -13.01 -4.91
CA ARG A 194 4.39 -12.06 -3.98
C ARG A 194 3.42 -11.69 -2.89
N ARG A 195 3.95 -11.31 -1.72
CA ARG A 195 3.14 -11.06 -0.53
C ARG A 195 3.36 -9.67 0.02
N ILE A 196 2.31 -9.09 0.57
CA ILE A 196 2.40 -7.88 1.38
C ILE A 196 1.86 -8.23 2.75
N PHE A 197 2.75 -8.21 3.73
CA PHE A 197 2.41 -8.36 5.13
C PHE A 197 2.14 -6.98 5.70
N VAL A 198 0.98 -6.81 6.30
CA VAL A 198 0.56 -5.54 6.91
C VAL A 198 0.38 -5.78 8.41
N ALA A 199 1.28 -5.22 9.20
CA ALA A 199 1.12 -5.15 10.65
C ALA A 199 0.28 -3.93 11.01
N SER A 200 -0.81 -4.15 11.74
CA SER A 200 -1.75 -3.09 12.13
C SER A 200 -2.32 -3.38 13.52
N VAL A 201 -2.79 -2.35 14.22
CA VAL A 201 -3.48 -2.50 15.50
C VAL A 201 -4.96 -2.25 15.26
N SER A 202 -5.81 -3.20 15.65
CA SER A 202 -7.26 -2.97 15.64
C SER A 202 -7.65 -2.12 16.85
N LYS A 203 -8.69 -1.28 16.73
CA LYS A 203 -9.18 -0.44 17.85
C LYS A 203 -9.55 -1.23 19.13
N ARG A 204 -9.70 -2.55 19.04
CA ARG A 204 -10.12 -3.44 20.14
C ARG A 204 -9.00 -4.31 20.71
N ALA A 205 -7.82 -4.32 20.10
CA ALA A 205 -6.72 -5.20 20.52
C ALA A 205 -5.53 -4.38 21.00
N SER A 206 -4.93 -4.80 22.12
CA SER A 206 -3.67 -4.24 22.62
C SER A 206 -2.46 -4.77 21.85
N ALA A 207 -2.56 -5.97 21.28
CA ALA A 207 -1.52 -6.56 20.45
C ALA A 207 -1.74 -6.26 18.95
N PRO A 208 -0.66 -6.14 18.15
CA PRO A 208 -0.77 -6.05 16.71
C PRO A 208 -1.39 -7.30 16.07
N ALA A 209 -1.88 -7.15 14.84
CA ALA A 209 -2.34 -8.23 14.00
C ALA A 209 -1.66 -8.15 12.62
N ILE A 210 -1.44 -9.31 12.00
CA ILE A 210 -0.94 -9.43 10.63
C ILE A 210 -2.07 -9.78 9.67
N SER A 211 -2.21 -8.97 8.63
CA SER A 211 -2.89 -9.35 7.40
C SER A 211 -1.90 -9.63 6.28
N THR A 212 -2.26 -10.55 5.40
CA THR A 212 -1.43 -10.96 4.26
C THR A 212 -2.24 -10.77 3.00
N ILE A 213 -1.72 -9.93 2.11
CA ILE A 213 -2.23 -9.75 0.75
C ILE A 213 -1.35 -10.59 -0.15
N VAL A 214 -1.97 -11.42 -0.98
CA VAL A 214 -1.26 -12.27 -1.95
C VAL A 214 -1.56 -11.74 -3.34
N ASP A 215 -0.51 -11.39 -4.06
CA ASP A 215 -0.58 -11.05 -5.47
C ASP A 215 -0.03 -12.20 -6.31
N MET A 216 -0.82 -12.62 -7.29
CA MET A 216 -0.53 -13.75 -8.15
C MET A 216 0.02 -13.24 -9.47
N LYS A 217 1.05 -13.92 -10.00
CA LYS A 217 1.55 -13.64 -11.35
C LYS A 217 0.40 -13.82 -12.37
N PRO A 218 0.17 -12.86 -13.28
CA PRO A 218 -0.84 -13.00 -14.31
C PRO A 218 -0.62 -14.27 -15.13
N VAL A 219 -1.68 -15.05 -15.32
CA VAL A 219 -1.64 -16.22 -16.19
C VAL A 219 -1.77 -15.74 -17.63
N VAL A 220 -0.68 -15.81 -18.40
CA VAL A 220 -0.73 -15.55 -19.84
C VAL A 220 -1.30 -16.79 -20.52
N ILE A 221 -2.58 -16.72 -20.89
CA ILE A 221 -3.19 -17.76 -21.72
C ILE A 221 -2.76 -17.48 -23.17
N PRO A 222 -2.00 -18.37 -23.83
CA PRO A 222 -1.63 -18.18 -25.22
C PRO A 222 -2.91 -18.08 -26.07
N LYS A 223 -3.01 -17.03 -26.89
CA LYS A 223 -4.10 -16.93 -27.87
C LYS A 223 -3.94 -18.08 -28.86
N LYS A 224 -4.99 -18.90 -29.00
CA LYS A 224 -5.09 -19.89 -30.09
C LYS A 224 -5.28 -19.18 -31.43
#